data_AF-W4LS68-F1
#
_entry.id   AF-W4LS68-F1
#
_cell.length_a   1.000
_cell.length_b   1.000
_cell.length_c   1.000
_cell.angle_alpha   90.00
_cell.angle_beta   90.00
_cell.angle_gamma   90.00
#
_symmetry.space_group_name_H-M   'P 1'
#
loop_
_entity.id
_entity.type
_entity.pdbx_description
1 polymer ?
#
loop_
_entity_poly.entity_id
_entity_poly.type
_entity_poly.pdbx_seq_one_letter_code
_entity_poly.pdbx_strand_id
1 'polypeptide(L)'
;MTCDSRVQPLLRNIVEQAKGDATILAVMLFGSTARGEQHPDSDVDICLVLEPGTYAPEVLMDTRLGYLAAFPADIQIFQQLPIYIRQRVLKEGKVLWCRDEDALYDLAWRTVQAFDDFKPLYDRYLDEVARDRP
;
A
#
# COMPACT_ATOMS: atom_id res chain seq x y z
N MET A 1 -22.73 10.12 3.84
CA MET A 1 -21.62 9.12 3.79
C MET A 1 -22.18 7.75 4.10
N THR A 2 -22.77 7.09 3.11
CA THR A 2 -23.13 5.67 3.21
C THR A 2 -21.88 4.87 2.92
N CYS A 3 -21.06 4.62 3.94
CA CYS A 3 -20.03 3.59 3.82
C CYS A 3 -20.79 2.27 3.61
N ASP A 4 -20.59 1.63 2.46
CA ASP A 4 -21.23 0.36 2.09
C ASP A 4 -21.12 -0.61 3.26
N SER A 5 -22.25 -1.13 3.72
CA SER A 5 -22.36 -2.01 4.90
C SER A 5 -21.50 -3.28 4.79
N ARG A 6 -21.00 -3.60 3.58
CA ARG A 6 -20.11 -4.74 3.30
C ARG A 6 -18.61 -4.42 3.44
N VAL A 7 -18.19 -3.16 3.33
CA VAL A 7 -16.76 -2.77 3.35
C VAL A 7 -16.21 -2.77 4.78
N GLN A 8 -16.98 -2.26 5.75
CA GLN A 8 -16.52 -2.20 7.15
C GLN A 8 -16.17 -3.58 7.75
N PRO A 9 -17.01 -4.62 7.58
CA PRO A 9 -16.65 -5.98 8.01
C PRO A 9 -15.40 -6.53 7.31
N LEU A 10 -15.24 -6.26 6.01
CA LEU A 10 -14.08 -6.70 5.24
C LEU A 10 -12.78 -6.10 5.80
N LEU A 11 -12.72 -4.77 5.97
CA LEU A 11 -11.55 -4.08 6.52
C LEU A 11 -11.19 -4.60 7.91
N ARG A 12 -12.21 -4.83 8.75
CA ARG A 12 -12.02 -5.40 10.08
C ARG A 12 -11.39 -6.79 10.02
N ASN A 13 -11.89 -7.68 9.15
CA ASN A 13 -11.36 -9.04 9.05
C ASN A 13 -9.92 -9.07 8.54
N ILE A 14 -9.56 -8.19 7.59
CA ILE A 14 -8.19 -8.05 7.10
C ILE A 14 -7.26 -7.60 8.24
N VAL A 15 -7.68 -6.60 9.02
CA VAL A 15 -6.92 -6.11 10.17
C VAL A 15 -6.75 -7.20 11.24
N GLU A 16 -7.79 -7.98 11.54
CA GLU A 16 -7.69 -9.07 12.50
C GLU A 16 -6.72 -10.17 12.05
N GLN A 17 -6.71 -10.53 10.76
CA GLN A 17 -5.71 -11.46 10.22
C GLN A 17 -4.28 -10.88 10.33
N ALA A 18 -4.10 -9.60 9.99
CA ALA A 18 -2.82 -8.91 10.08
C ALA A 18 -2.26 -8.81 11.50
N LYS A 19 -3.12 -8.63 12.51
CA LYS A 19 -2.69 -8.66 13.92
C LYS A 19 -2.07 -9.99 14.32
N GLY A 20 -2.62 -11.10 13.80
CA GLY A 20 -2.11 -12.45 14.04
C GLY A 20 -0.81 -12.78 13.30
N ASP A 21 -0.47 -11.99 12.28
CA ASP A 21 0.72 -12.16 11.46
C ASP A 21 1.84 -11.23 11.94
N ALA A 22 2.85 -11.80 12.60
CA ALA A 22 3.99 -11.05 13.14
C ALA A 22 4.86 -10.38 12.06
N THR A 23 4.70 -10.74 10.78
CA THR A 23 5.45 -10.11 9.69
C THR A 23 4.82 -8.80 9.23
N ILE A 24 3.54 -8.56 9.56
CA ILE A 24 2.82 -7.34 9.17
C ILE A 24 3.03 -6.25 10.21
N LEU A 25 3.58 -5.13 9.74
CA LEU A 25 3.79 -3.90 10.48
C LEU A 25 2.56 -3.00 10.42
N ALA A 26 1.92 -2.87 9.26
CA ALA A 26 0.73 -2.04 9.09
C ALA A 26 -0.19 -2.50 7.97
N VAL A 27 -1.47 -2.13 8.07
CA VAL A 27 -2.48 -2.25 7.03
C VAL A 27 -2.92 -0.86 6.63
N MET A 28 -2.80 -0.53 5.35
CA MET A 28 -3.18 0.77 4.80
C MET A 28 -4.22 0.60 3.71
N LEU A 29 -5.24 1.45 3.76
CA LEU A 29 -6.18 1.65 2.66
C LEU A 29 -5.59 2.71 1.73
N PHE A 30 -5.52 2.46 0.44
CA PHE A 30 -5.03 3.45 -0.52
C PHE A 30 -5.94 3.53 -1.76
N GLY A 31 -5.47 4.14 -2.85
CA GLY A 31 -6.20 4.14 -4.10
C GLY A 31 -7.44 5.05 -4.12
N SER A 32 -8.35 4.79 -5.06
CA SER A 32 -9.60 5.56 -5.23
C SER A 32 -10.49 5.50 -3.99
N THR A 33 -10.39 4.40 -3.25
CA THR A 33 -11.09 4.22 -1.98
C THR A 33 -10.62 5.21 -0.91
N ALA A 34 -9.32 5.48 -0.79
CA ALA A 34 -8.81 6.48 0.14
C ALA A 34 -9.17 7.92 -0.25
N ARG A 35 -9.38 8.21 -1.54
CA ARG A 35 -9.77 9.53 -2.06
C ARG A 35 -11.27 9.84 -2.02
N GLY A 36 -12.11 8.89 -1.57
CA GLY A 36 -13.56 9.10 -1.47
C GLY A 36 -14.29 9.08 -2.81
N GLU A 37 -13.65 8.60 -3.87
CA GLU A 37 -14.18 8.50 -5.24
C GLU A 37 -14.93 7.17 -5.47
N GLN A 38 -15.38 6.50 -4.41
CA GLN A 38 -15.95 5.16 -4.49
C GLN A 38 -17.26 5.13 -5.29
N HIS A 39 -17.31 4.18 -6.22
CA HIS A 39 -18.54 3.62 -6.76
C HIS A 39 -18.93 2.36 -5.94
N PRO A 40 -20.21 1.94 -5.95
CA PRO A 40 -20.66 0.70 -5.29
C PRO A 40 -19.95 -0.58 -5.74
N ASP A 41 -19.29 -0.52 -6.90
CA ASP A 41 -18.52 -1.61 -7.52
C ASP A 41 -16.99 -1.40 -7.42
N SER A 42 -16.53 -0.41 -6.65
CA SER A 42 -15.09 -0.14 -6.53
C SER A 42 -14.38 -1.18 -5.68
N ASP A 43 -13.34 -1.78 -6.24
CA ASP A 43 -12.42 -2.66 -5.51
C ASP A 43 -11.73 -1.90 -4.37
N VAL A 44 -11.60 -2.57 -3.22
CA VAL A 44 -10.94 -2.02 -2.02
C VAL A 44 -9.44 -2.25 -2.14
N ASP A 45 -8.65 -1.19 -2.33
CA ASP A 45 -7.19 -1.26 -2.44
C ASP A 45 -6.53 -1.28 -1.06
N ILE A 46 -5.95 -2.41 -0.68
CA ILE A 46 -5.23 -2.60 0.59
C ILE A 46 -3.75 -2.78 0.33
N CYS A 47 -2.94 -2.00 1.02
CA CYS A 47 -1.50 -2.17 1.08
C CYS A 47 -1.12 -2.75 2.44
N LEU A 48 -0.46 -3.90 2.42
CA LEU A 48 0.18 -4.50 3.58
C LEU A 48 1.62 -4.02 3.64
N VAL A 49 1.99 -3.42 4.76
CA VAL A 49 3.36 -3.01 5.06
C VAL A 49 3.95 -4.09 5.97
N LEU A 50 4.99 -4.77 5.49
CA LEU A 50 5.71 -5.73 6.32
C LEU A 50 6.72 -5.00 7.22
N GLU A 51 7.14 -5.67 8.28
CA GLU A 51 8.25 -5.25 9.13
C GLU A 51 9.52 -4.91 8.31
N PRO A 52 10.38 -3.99 8.78
CA PRO A 52 11.64 -3.73 8.11
C PRO A 52 12.52 -4.98 8.10
N GLY A 53 12.91 -5.44 6.91
CA GLY A 53 13.71 -6.66 6.78
C GLY A 53 14.06 -6.97 5.33
N THR A 54 14.87 -8.01 5.16
CA THR A 54 15.15 -8.59 3.85
C THR A 54 14.25 -9.80 3.66
N TYR A 55 13.40 -9.75 2.64
CA TYR A 55 12.47 -10.82 2.31
C TYR A 55 12.86 -11.43 0.97
N ALA A 56 12.82 -12.76 0.91
CA ALA A 56 12.87 -13.44 -0.37
C ALA A 56 11.61 -13.09 -1.18
N PRO A 57 11.69 -12.94 -2.51
CA PRO A 57 10.54 -12.62 -3.35
C PRO A 57 9.34 -13.57 -3.15
N GLU A 58 9.62 -14.84 -2.87
CA GLU A 58 8.64 -15.89 -2.61
C GLU A 58 7.84 -15.59 -1.33
N VAL A 59 8.49 -15.12 -0.26
CA VAL A 59 7.80 -14.76 0.99
C VAL A 59 6.82 -13.62 0.76
N LEU A 60 7.24 -12.58 0.04
CA LEU A 60 6.36 -11.45 -0.28
C LEU A 60 5.17 -11.89 -1.13
N MET A 61 5.41 -12.77 -2.10
CA MET A 61 4.37 -13.33 -2.96
C MET A 61 3.40 -14.21 -2.18
N ASP A 62 3.89 -15.10 -1.32
CA ASP A 62 3.08 -16.01 -0.51
C ASP A 62 2.19 -15.23 0.46
N THR A 63 2.75 -14.20 1.12
CA THR A 63 1.95 -13.28 1.95
C THR A 63 0.85 -12.63 1.11
N ARG A 64 1.19 -12.07 -0.07
CA ARG A 64 0.20 -11.43 -0.95
C ARG A 64 -0.92 -12.40 -1.36
N LEU A 65 -0.56 -13.60 -1.82
CA LEU A 65 -1.49 -14.62 -2.27
C LEU A 65 -2.39 -15.13 -1.13
N GLY A 66 -1.85 -15.27 0.08
CA GLY A 66 -2.62 -15.67 1.25
C GLY A 66 -3.76 -14.69 1.57
N TYR A 67 -3.49 -13.38 1.51
CA TYR A 67 -4.53 -12.37 1.71
C TYR A 67 -5.49 -12.25 0.51
N LEU A 68 -4.98 -12.34 -0.73
CA LEU A 68 -5.83 -12.34 -1.93
C LEU A 68 -6.81 -13.53 -1.95
N ALA A 69 -6.38 -14.70 -1.49
CA ALA A 69 -7.24 -15.88 -1.42
C ALA A 69 -8.29 -15.77 -0.31
N ALA A 70 -7.99 -15.05 0.77
CA ALA A 70 -8.87 -14.90 1.92
C ALA A 70 -9.91 -13.78 1.77
N PHE A 71 -9.62 -12.75 0.97
CA PHE A 71 -10.40 -11.52 0.95
C PHE A 71 -10.69 -11.01 -0.47
N PRO A 72 -11.92 -10.54 -0.76
CA PRO A 72 -12.27 -9.89 -2.01
C PRO A 72 -11.79 -8.42 -2.00
N ALA A 73 -10.47 -8.20 -2.05
CA ALA A 73 -9.82 -6.89 -2.08
C ALA A 73 -8.57 -6.94 -2.98
N ASP A 74 -8.15 -5.81 -3.55
CA ASP A 74 -6.84 -5.74 -4.21
C ASP A 74 -5.75 -5.59 -3.14
N ILE A 75 -4.94 -6.62 -2.98
CA ILE A 75 -3.87 -6.65 -1.99
C ILE A 75 -2.54 -6.35 -2.67
N GLN A 76 -1.82 -5.37 -2.12
CA GLN A 76 -0.47 -5.02 -2.53
C GLN A 76 0.49 -5.11 -1.34
N ILE A 77 1.72 -5.55 -1.58
CA ILE A 77 2.78 -5.54 -0.57
C ILE A 77 3.65 -4.31 -0.76
N PHE A 78 3.76 -3.47 0.27
CA PHE A 78 4.47 -2.19 0.20
C PHE A 78 5.90 -2.32 -0.36
N GLN A 79 6.63 -3.35 0.09
CA GLN A 79 8.00 -3.64 -0.30
C GLN A 79 8.14 -4.08 -1.78
N GLN A 80 7.07 -4.49 -2.44
CA GLN A 80 7.06 -4.85 -3.87
C GLN A 80 6.64 -3.68 -4.77
N LEU A 81 6.04 -2.63 -4.20
CA LEU A 81 5.54 -1.50 -4.99
C LEU A 81 6.71 -0.68 -5.57
N PRO A 82 6.54 -0.10 -6.76
CA PRO A 82 7.46 0.93 -7.26
C PRO A 82 7.54 2.13 -6.31
N ILE A 83 8.70 2.80 -6.27
CA ILE A 83 8.98 3.88 -5.28
C ILE A 83 7.95 5.02 -5.33
N TYR A 84 7.48 5.40 -6.53
CA TYR A 84 6.45 6.44 -6.70
C TYR A 84 5.09 6.02 -6.12
N ILE A 85 4.72 4.73 -6.23
CA ILE A 85 3.49 4.21 -5.61
C ILE A 85 3.66 4.15 -4.10
N ARG A 86 4.82 3.73 -3.58
CA ARG A 86 5.08 3.75 -2.13
C ARG A 86 4.88 5.14 -1.54
N GLN A 87 5.45 6.16 -2.18
CA GLN A 87 5.27 7.54 -1.74
C GLN A 87 3.79 7.95 -1.75
N ARG A 88 3.04 7.56 -2.77
CA ARG A 88 1.60 7.80 -2.85
C ARG A 88 0.82 7.10 -1.73
N VAL A 89 1.14 5.83 -1.43
CA VAL A 89 0.52 5.08 -0.32
C VAL A 89 0.78 5.79 1.01
N LEU A 90 2.01 6.27 1.25
CA LEU A 90 2.33 7.01 2.48
C LEU A 90 1.63 8.37 2.56
N LYS A 91 1.47 9.07 1.43
CA LYS A 91 0.90 10.42 1.38
C LYS A 91 -0.63 10.45 1.39
N GLU A 92 -1.25 9.55 0.65
CA GLU A 92 -2.71 9.52 0.42
C GLU A 92 -3.40 8.39 1.17
N GLY A 93 -2.65 7.38 1.62
CA GLY A 93 -3.20 6.21 2.28
C GLY A 93 -3.69 6.50 3.69
N LYS A 94 -4.74 5.78 4.08
CA LYS A 94 -5.28 5.78 5.44
C LYS A 94 -4.76 4.55 6.18
N VAL A 95 -4.05 4.75 7.28
CA VAL A 95 -3.66 3.66 8.18
C VAL A 95 -4.92 3.08 8.83
N LEU A 96 -5.18 1.80 8.62
CA LEU A 96 -6.27 1.06 9.25
C LEU A 96 -5.81 0.39 10.55
N TRP A 97 -4.56 -0.06 10.57
CA TRP A 97 -3.90 -0.62 11.74
C TRP A 97 -2.38 -0.54 11.59
N CYS A 98 -1.69 -0.38 12.71
CA CYS A 98 -0.23 -0.39 12.80
C CYS A 98 0.20 -1.10 14.09
N ARG A 99 1.24 -1.94 13.99
CA ARG A 99 1.84 -2.68 15.11
C ARG A 99 2.82 -1.82 15.89
N ASP A 100 3.65 -1.07 15.16
CA ASP A 100 4.71 -0.21 15.71
C ASP A 100 4.76 1.09 14.88
N GLU A 101 4.30 2.19 15.48
CA GLU A 101 4.23 3.48 14.80
C GLU A 101 5.61 4.07 14.51
N ASP A 102 6.60 3.82 15.38
CA ASP A 102 7.97 4.31 15.21
C ASP A 102 8.64 3.59 14.04
N ALA A 103 8.48 2.27 13.93
CA ALA A 103 8.99 1.49 12.80
C ALA A 103 8.32 1.90 11.47
N LEU A 104 7.01 2.20 11.48
CA LEU A 104 6.32 2.72 10.30
C LEU A 104 6.81 4.12 9.92
N TYR A 105 7.06 4.99 10.90
CA TYR A 105 7.62 6.32 10.67
C TYR A 105 9.02 6.26 10.04
N ASP A 106 9.91 5.41 10.58
CA ASP A 106 11.25 5.20 10.04
C ASP A 106 11.22 4.67 8.60
N LEU A 107 10.33 3.72 8.31
CA LEU A 107 10.11 3.20 6.97
C LEU A 107 9.59 4.29 6.03
N ALA A 108 8.66 5.12 6.49
CA ALA A 108 8.12 6.23 5.71
C ALA A 108 9.21 7.26 5.39
N TRP A 109 10.01 7.64 6.39
CA TRP A 109 11.14 8.56 6.23
C TRP A 109 12.13 8.07 5.18
N ARG A 110 12.60 6.81 5.29
CA ARG A 110 13.52 6.21 4.32
C ARG A 110 12.93 6.17 2.91
N THR A 111 11.62 5.91 2.80
CA THR A 111 10.92 5.90 1.51
C THR A 111 10.88 7.29 0.88
N VAL A 112 10.62 8.33 1.66
CA VAL A 112 10.63 9.72 1.18
C VAL A 112 12.01 10.11 0.70
N GLN A 113 13.06 9.81 1.47
CA GLN A 113 14.45 10.08 1.05
C GLN A 113 14.80 9.36 -0.26
N ALA A 114 14.50 8.06 -0.36
CA ALA A 114 14.76 7.30 -1.57
C ALA A 114 13.95 7.81 -2.78
N PHE A 115 12.74 8.30 -2.56
CA PHE A 115 11.97 8.95 -3.61
C PHE A 115 12.60 10.26 -4.05
N ASP A 116 13.03 11.12 -3.12
CA ASP A 116 13.67 12.40 -3.43
C ASP A 116 14.96 12.21 -4.23
N ASP A 117 15.74 11.17 -3.92
CA ASP A 117 16.92 10.78 -4.70
C ASP A 117 16.56 10.29 -6.11
N PHE A 118 15.42 9.58 -6.26
CA PHE A 118 14.93 9.06 -7.53
C PHE A 118 14.24 10.12 -8.40
N LYS A 119 13.61 11.13 -7.78
CA LYS A 119 12.74 12.11 -8.42
C LYS A 119 13.40 12.83 -9.61
N PRO A 120 14.67 13.29 -9.55
CA PRO A 120 15.30 13.97 -10.68
C PRO A 120 15.46 13.09 -11.92
N LEU A 121 15.63 11.77 -11.74
CA LEU A 121 15.69 10.83 -12.86
C LEU A 121 14.29 10.62 -13.46
N TYR A 122 13.29 10.46 -12.60
CA TYR A 122 11.91 10.28 -13.00
C TYR A 122 11.36 11.48 -13.76
N ASP A 123 11.60 12.71 -13.27
CA ASP A 123 11.16 13.94 -13.93
C ASP A 123 11.77 14.05 -15.35
N ARG A 124 13.06 13.73 -15.51
CA ARG A 124 13.71 13.74 -16.83
C ARG A 124 13.08 12.74 -17.80
N TYR A 125 12.80 11.53 -17.34
CA TYR A 125 12.13 10.51 -18.15
C TYR A 125 10.74 10.98 -18.62
N LEU A 126 9.95 11.57 -17.70
CA LEU A 126 8.63 12.09 -18.04
C LEU A 126 8.70 13.25 -19.05
N ASP A 127 9.66 14.16 -18.88
CA ASP A 127 9.88 15.27 -19.82
C ASP A 127 10.24 14.79 -21.22
N GLU A 128 11.09 13.76 -21.34
CA GLU A 128 11.44 13.14 -22.61
C GLU A 128 10.21 12.50 -23.28
N VAL A 129 9.46 11.68 -22.54
CA VAL A 129 8.24 11.04 -23.06
C VAL A 129 7.17 12.07 -23.47
N ALA A 130 7.05 13.19 -22.74
CA ALA A 130 6.12 14.25 -23.07
C ALA A 130 6.52 15.01 -24.35
N ARG A 131 7.83 15.13 -24.63
CA ARG A 131 8.36 15.74 -25.86
C ARG A 131 8.28 14.82 -27.08
N ASP A 132 8.29 13.51 -26.87
CA ASP A 132 8.21 12.49 -27.92
C ASP A 132 6.77 12.11 -28.31
N ARG A 133 5.75 12.82 -27.79
CA ARG A 133 4.37 12.70 -28.27
C ARG A 133 4.21 13.51 -29.57
N PRO A 134 3.79 12.89 -30.69
CA PRO A 134 3.50 13.59 -31.94
C PRO A 134 2.29 14.53 -31.84
#